data_AF-A0A5M8NUE1-F1
#
_entry.id   AF-A0A5M8NUE1-F1
#
_cell.length_a   1.000
_cell.length_b   1.000
_cell.length_c   1.000
_cell.angle_alpha   90.00
_cell.angle_beta   90.00
_cell.angle_gamma   90.00
#
_symmetry.space_group_name_H-M   'P 1'
#
loop_
_entity.id
_entity.type
_entity.pdbx_description
1 polymer ?
#
loop_
_entity_poly.entity_id
_entity_poly.type
_entity_poly.pdbx_seq_one_letter_code
_entity_poly.pdbx_strand_id
1 'polypeptide(L)'
;MAESLFLNTLAFAFPEEAKTFYFSLTDRPDCNLTKLNHVLFPNNIREIFPTITNGDTLYTSFCKPIKDFLPLEIDFATEKFALVKRYYTREIKYYFTKKDKLVEQTFIKDNQIWLRNNSEKAPKNCVVYDRYTIKVNFNHFINTPELVLSYDRKAKVLKQSVAAFLSNNENTTADLLNRVIYIEYFDENKKNVKRSITKYSNLCERNNVDYNNVFPIVGRQLAASLRLDDEEDTNIFQKKNRYTKYYGKISRFYNDYLNKDDFRRTVPIAIDGFSFANPMQVGKTTPQNIPTTPTTFGHISKTDINTFSKVLCIIPTYLYLWLPKDLVSHFPTRKTLCRKLKQPLKTDHTTRM
;
A
#
# COMPACT_ATOMS: atom_id res chain seq x y z
N MET A 1 -30.41 -10.21 21.53
CA MET A 1 -30.08 -9.84 20.14
C MET A 1 -28.71 -10.44 19.82
N ALA A 2 -28.62 -11.31 18.83
CA ALA A 2 -27.33 -11.85 18.40
C ALA A 2 -26.54 -10.76 17.65
N GLU A 3 -25.33 -10.46 18.10
CA GLU A 3 -24.45 -9.52 17.42
C GLU A 3 -23.89 -10.17 16.15
N SER A 4 -24.17 -9.59 14.98
CA SER A 4 -23.64 -10.06 13.69
C SER A 4 -22.31 -9.36 13.42
N LEU A 5 -21.20 -10.03 13.72
CA LEU A 5 -19.86 -9.54 13.40
C LEU A 5 -19.55 -9.79 11.92
N PHE A 6 -19.16 -8.72 11.24
CA PHE A 6 -18.85 -8.70 9.82
C PHE A 6 -17.34 -8.57 9.63
N LEU A 7 -16.81 -9.25 8.61
CA LEU A 7 -15.42 -9.18 8.20
C LEU A 7 -15.33 -8.37 6.91
N ASN A 8 -14.34 -7.49 6.79
CA ASN A 8 -14.11 -6.73 5.56
C ASN A 8 -13.43 -7.60 4.47
N THR A 9 -13.79 -8.87 4.38
CA THR A 9 -13.21 -9.83 3.44
C THR A 9 -14.24 -10.26 2.41
N LEU A 10 -13.80 -10.39 1.16
CA LEU A 10 -14.61 -10.82 0.03
C LEU A 10 -13.98 -12.09 -0.52
N ALA A 11 -14.62 -13.24 -0.32
CA ALA A 11 -14.16 -14.48 -0.95
C ALA A 11 -14.25 -14.36 -2.48
N PHE A 12 -13.34 -15.04 -3.18
CA PHE A 12 -13.42 -15.17 -4.63
C PHE A 12 -13.02 -16.58 -5.06
N ALA A 13 -13.37 -16.95 -6.29
CA ALA A 13 -12.98 -18.24 -6.87
C ALA A 13 -11.75 -18.10 -7.76
N PHE A 14 -10.94 -19.15 -7.83
CA PHE A 14 -9.98 -19.25 -8.92
C PHE A 14 -10.70 -19.51 -10.25
N PRO A 15 -10.12 -19.11 -11.39
CA PRO A 15 -10.65 -19.51 -12.69
C PRO A 15 -10.67 -21.05 -12.78
N GLU A 16 -11.74 -21.60 -13.39
CA GLU A 16 -11.85 -23.05 -13.63
C GLU A 16 -10.84 -23.53 -14.68
N GLU A 17 -10.57 -22.69 -15.68
CA GLU A 17 -9.60 -22.95 -16.73
C GLU A 17 -8.22 -22.38 -16.37
N ALA A 18 -7.17 -23.11 -16.76
CA ALA A 18 -5.80 -22.64 -16.64
C ALA A 18 -5.58 -21.35 -17.44
N LYS A 19 -4.74 -20.46 -16.92
CA LYS A 19 -4.38 -19.22 -17.60
C LYS A 19 -3.00 -19.33 -18.23
N THR A 20 -2.90 -18.99 -19.50
CA THR A 20 -1.60 -18.87 -20.17
C THR A 20 -0.88 -17.60 -19.72
N PHE A 21 0.28 -17.77 -19.09
CA PHE A 21 1.21 -16.69 -18.78
C PHE A 21 2.41 -16.73 -19.73
N TYR A 22 2.95 -15.56 -20.05
CA TYR A 22 4.11 -15.42 -20.92
C TYR A 22 5.34 -15.03 -20.11
N PHE A 23 6.46 -15.70 -20.37
CA PHE A 23 7.69 -15.57 -19.58
C PHE A 23 8.94 -15.32 -20.44
N SER A 24 9.93 -14.65 -19.85
CA SER A 24 11.26 -14.41 -20.43
C SER A 24 12.33 -14.38 -19.33
N LEU A 25 13.55 -14.82 -19.66
CA LEU A 25 14.73 -14.65 -18.80
C LEU A 25 15.39 -13.28 -18.96
N THR A 26 15.13 -12.60 -20.08
CA THR A 26 15.65 -11.27 -20.38
C THR A 26 14.59 -10.21 -20.12
N ASP A 27 15.04 -9.09 -19.51
CA ASP A 27 14.19 -7.91 -19.36
C ASP A 27 14.02 -7.22 -20.72
N ARG A 28 12.91 -6.50 -20.88
CA ARG A 28 12.62 -5.70 -22.07
C ARG A 28 12.26 -4.28 -21.65
N PRO A 29 13.12 -3.28 -21.90
CA PRO A 29 12.91 -1.92 -21.42
C PRO A 29 11.72 -1.22 -22.09
N ASP A 30 11.28 -1.70 -23.27
CA ASP A 30 10.12 -1.20 -23.99
C ASP A 30 8.78 -1.65 -23.37
N CYS A 31 8.81 -2.63 -22.46
CA CYS A 31 7.62 -3.23 -21.88
C CYS A 31 7.61 -3.13 -20.35
N ASN A 32 6.43 -2.90 -19.78
CA ASN A 32 6.28 -2.85 -18.32
C ASN A 32 6.09 -4.28 -17.78
N LEU A 33 7.20 -4.97 -17.52
CA LEU A 33 7.23 -6.37 -17.08
C LEU A 33 7.21 -6.50 -15.56
N THR A 34 6.74 -7.66 -15.08
CA THR A 34 6.82 -8.02 -13.67
C THR A 34 8.01 -8.92 -13.44
N LYS A 35 8.99 -8.41 -12.68
CA LYS A 35 10.13 -9.20 -12.18
C LYS A 35 9.68 -10.18 -11.10
N LEU A 36 10.03 -11.45 -11.29
CA LEU A 36 9.80 -12.56 -10.38
C LEU A 36 11.13 -13.07 -9.81
N ASN A 37 11.10 -13.48 -8.56
CA ASN A 37 12.18 -14.22 -7.90
C ASN A 37 11.74 -15.69 -7.73
N HIS A 38 12.65 -16.58 -7.29
CA HIS A 38 12.37 -18.01 -7.17
C HIS A 38 11.11 -18.36 -6.35
N VAL A 39 10.75 -17.54 -5.35
CA VAL A 39 9.53 -17.72 -4.53
C VAL A 39 8.26 -17.59 -5.38
N LEU A 40 8.32 -16.81 -6.45
CA LEU A 40 7.22 -16.53 -7.37
C LEU A 40 7.30 -17.35 -8.66
N PHE A 41 8.28 -18.24 -8.81
CA PHE A 41 8.37 -19.06 -10.01
C PHE A 41 7.22 -20.08 -10.04
N PRO A 42 6.56 -20.23 -11.20
CA PRO A 42 5.59 -21.30 -11.43
C PRO A 42 6.15 -22.67 -11.07
N ASN A 43 5.29 -23.58 -10.65
CA ASN A 43 5.69 -24.96 -10.34
C ASN A 43 6.28 -25.67 -11.56
N ASN A 44 5.73 -25.44 -12.76
CA ASN A 44 6.11 -26.05 -14.03
C ASN A 44 7.09 -25.21 -14.87
N ILE A 45 7.76 -24.21 -14.28
CA ILE A 45 8.64 -23.29 -15.05
C ILE A 45 9.78 -23.99 -15.81
N ARG A 46 10.20 -25.17 -15.35
CA ARG A 46 11.28 -25.96 -15.97
C ARG A 46 10.89 -26.58 -17.32
N GLU A 47 9.61 -26.65 -17.64
CA GLU A 47 9.14 -27.12 -18.95
C GLU A 47 9.59 -26.17 -20.07
N ILE A 48 9.57 -24.86 -19.80
CA ILE A 48 10.00 -23.83 -20.76
C ILE A 48 11.44 -23.35 -20.54
N PHE A 49 11.97 -23.49 -19.31
CA PHE A 49 13.36 -23.15 -18.99
C PHE A 49 14.03 -24.27 -18.17
N PRO A 50 14.52 -25.36 -18.80
CA PRO A 50 15.04 -26.52 -18.09
C PRO A 50 16.25 -26.24 -17.19
N THR A 51 17.07 -25.26 -17.56
CA THR A 51 18.31 -24.89 -16.86
C THR A 51 18.11 -23.81 -15.79
N ILE A 52 16.87 -23.38 -15.53
CA ILE A 52 16.59 -22.30 -14.57
C ILE A 52 16.95 -22.71 -13.14
N THR A 53 17.64 -21.80 -12.45
CA THR A 53 18.09 -21.92 -11.07
C THR A 53 17.38 -20.90 -10.16
N ASN A 54 17.50 -21.09 -8.84
CA ASN A 54 16.89 -20.18 -7.86
C ASN A 54 17.57 -18.79 -7.83
N GLY A 55 18.77 -18.66 -8.40
CA GLY A 55 19.49 -17.39 -8.52
C GLY A 55 19.03 -16.55 -9.71
N ASP A 56 18.31 -17.15 -10.64
CA ASP A 56 17.88 -16.47 -11.85
C ASP A 56 16.74 -15.49 -11.59
N THR A 57 16.59 -14.55 -12.50
CA THR A 57 15.46 -13.63 -12.54
C THR A 57 14.57 -14.01 -13.71
N LEU A 58 13.27 -14.10 -13.44
CA LEU A 58 12.26 -14.33 -14.46
C LEU A 58 11.41 -13.07 -14.63
N TYR A 59 11.02 -12.77 -15.86
CA TYR A 59 10.12 -11.68 -16.19
C TYR A 59 8.84 -12.24 -16.77
N THR A 60 7.71 -11.66 -16.39
CA THR A 60 6.41 -12.05 -16.93
C THR A 60 5.58 -10.84 -17.34
N SER A 61 4.84 -11.01 -18.44
CA SER A 61 3.76 -10.11 -18.86
C SER A 61 2.37 -10.63 -18.45
N PHE A 62 2.33 -11.73 -17.68
CA PHE A 62 1.14 -12.50 -17.35
C PHE A 62 0.38 -12.88 -18.61
N CYS A 63 -0.91 -12.58 -18.71
CA CYS A 63 -1.77 -12.95 -19.83
C CYS A 63 -1.51 -12.12 -21.12
N LYS A 64 -0.58 -11.16 -21.11
CA LYS A 64 -0.32 -10.33 -22.30
C LYS A 64 0.74 -11.02 -23.18
N PRO A 65 0.41 -11.47 -24.41
CA PRO A 65 1.39 -12.01 -25.33
C PRO A 65 2.40 -10.93 -25.73
N ILE A 66 3.68 -11.28 -25.67
CA ILE A 66 4.78 -10.44 -26.12
C ILE A 66 5.66 -11.31 -27.02
N LYS A 67 6.18 -10.72 -28.10
CA LYS A 67 7.09 -11.41 -29.01
C LYS A 67 8.29 -11.96 -28.23
N ASP A 68 8.69 -13.19 -28.55
CA ASP A 68 9.83 -13.91 -27.97
C ASP A 68 9.63 -14.37 -26.52
N PHE A 69 8.41 -14.26 -25.98
CA PHE A 69 8.07 -14.79 -24.66
C PHE A 69 7.47 -16.18 -24.81
N LEU A 70 7.86 -17.08 -23.91
CA LEU A 70 7.36 -18.45 -23.91
C LEU A 70 6.03 -18.53 -23.14
N PRO A 71 4.98 -19.10 -23.74
CA PRO A 71 3.72 -19.35 -23.05
C PRO A 71 3.86 -20.54 -22.11
N LEU A 72 3.17 -20.48 -20.97
CA LEU A 72 3.04 -21.58 -20.01
C LEU A 72 1.66 -21.53 -19.38
N GLU A 73 0.98 -22.67 -19.32
CA GLU A 73 -0.32 -22.78 -18.66
C GLU A 73 -0.16 -22.86 -17.15
N ILE A 74 -0.93 -22.02 -16.45
CA ILE A 74 -0.91 -21.88 -15.00
C ILE A 74 -2.29 -22.19 -14.46
N ASP A 75 -2.41 -23.30 -13.76
CA ASP A 75 -3.59 -23.63 -12.96
C ASP A 75 -3.50 -22.96 -11.59
N PHE A 76 -4.43 -22.06 -11.29
CA PHE A 76 -4.43 -21.27 -10.06
C PHE A 76 -4.75 -22.10 -8.82
N ALA A 77 -5.42 -23.25 -8.97
CA ALA A 77 -5.76 -24.12 -7.85
C ALA A 77 -4.54 -24.87 -7.30
N THR A 78 -3.59 -25.22 -8.16
CA THR A 78 -2.37 -25.98 -7.80
C THR A 78 -1.11 -25.11 -7.68
N GLU A 79 -1.13 -23.91 -8.26
CA GLU A 79 0.01 -23.00 -8.26
C GLU A 79 0.28 -22.36 -6.88
N LYS A 80 1.53 -21.90 -6.67
CA LYS A 80 1.90 -21.11 -5.50
C LYS A 80 1.06 -19.83 -5.43
N PHE A 81 0.34 -19.68 -4.33
CA PHE A 81 -0.47 -18.48 -4.09
C PHE A 81 0.32 -17.16 -4.16
N ALA A 82 1.64 -17.18 -3.90
CA ALA A 82 2.47 -15.98 -4.04
C ALA A 82 2.47 -15.41 -5.48
N LEU A 83 2.51 -16.27 -6.50
CA LEU A 83 2.43 -15.88 -7.91
C LEU A 83 1.01 -15.39 -8.24
N VAL A 84 -0.01 -16.14 -7.83
CA VAL A 84 -1.43 -15.80 -8.02
C VAL A 84 -1.75 -14.44 -7.37
N LYS A 85 -1.28 -14.21 -6.15
CA LYS A 85 -1.36 -12.93 -5.45
C LYS A 85 -0.71 -11.82 -6.27
N ARG A 86 0.48 -12.05 -6.84
CA ARG A 86 1.17 -11.03 -7.64
C ARG A 86 0.38 -10.68 -8.91
N TYR A 87 -0.21 -11.67 -9.56
CA TYR A 87 -1.09 -11.47 -10.72
C TYR A 87 -2.30 -10.59 -10.34
N TYR A 88 -3.10 -11.00 -9.36
CA TYR A 88 -4.30 -10.25 -8.99
C TYR A 88 -3.99 -8.84 -8.46
N THR A 89 -2.90 -8.67 -7.70
CA THR A 89 -2.44 -7.34 -7.30
C THR A 89 -2.14 -6.46 -8.52
N ARG A 90 -1.51 -6.98 -9.57
CA ARG A 90 -1.29 -6.21 -10.81
C ARG A 90 -2.61 -5.88 -11.51
N GLU A 91 -3.50 -6.85 -11.65
CA GLU A 91 -4.77 -6.66 -12.35
C GLU A 91 -5.68 -5.65 -11.64
N ILE A 92 -5.77 -5.69 -10.31
CA ILE A 92 -6.49 -4.69 -9.51
C ILE A 92 -5.88 -3.30 -9.71
N LYS A 93 -4.54 -3.18 -9.69
CA LYS A 93 -3.85 -1.91 -9.94
C LYS A 93 -4.20 -1.37 -11.32
N TYR A 94 -4.15 -2.23 -12.34
CA TYR A 94 -4.48 -1.87 -13.72
C TYR A 94 -5.93 -1.42 -13.85
N TYR A 95 -6.88 -2.15 -13.25
CA TYR A 95 -8.31 -1.83 -13.24
C TYR A 95 -8.58 -0.41 -12.73
N PHE A 96 -8.04 -0.06 -11.55
CA PHE A 96 -8.24 1.26 -10.97
C PHE A 96 -7.48 2.37 -11.73
N THR A 97 -6.28 2.08 -12.23
CA THR A 97 -5.50 3.04 -13.03
C THR A 97 -6.21 3.38 -14.34
N LYS A 98 -6.81 2.38 -15.02
CA LYS A 98 -7.60 2.58 -16.25
C LYS A 98 -8.84 3.43 -16.02
N LYS A 99 -9.37 3.44 -14.79
CA LYS A 99 -10.50 4.30 -14.36
C LYS A 99 -10.06 5.67 -13.82
N ASP A 100 -8.84 6.08 -14.14
CA ASP A 100 -8.20 7.33 -13.70
C ASP A 100 -8.26 7.52 -12.17
N LYS A 101 -8.05 6.43 -11.42
CA LYS A 101 -7.90 6.49 -9.97
C LYS A 101 -6.42 6.48 -9.62
N LEU A 102 -6.08 7.24 -8.59
CA LEU A 102 -4.73 7.29 -8.07
C LEU A 102 -4.48 6.01 -7.26
N VAL A 103 -3.52 5.20 -7.71
CA VAL A 103 -3.16 3.94 -7.06
C VAL A 103 -1.69 3.96 -6.70
N GLU A 104 -1.40 3.63 -5.45
CA GLU A 104 -0.06 3.40 -4.95
C GLU A 104 0.06 1.99 -4.41
N GLN A 105 1.28 1.46 -4.40
CA GLN A 105 1.57 0.21 -3.69
C GLN A 105 2.12 0.50 -2.30
N THR A 106 1.58 -0.16 -1.29
CA THR A 106 2.09 -0.09 0.08
C THR A 106 3.48 -0.72 0.17
N PHE A 107 4.14 -0.61 1.33
CA PHE A 107 5.43 -1.24 1.57
C PHE A 107 5.41 -2.77 1.30
N ILE A 108 4.28 -3.43 1.60
CA ILE A 108 4.08 -4.87 1.39
C ILE A 108 3.51 -5.16 -0.03
N LYS A 109 3.45 -4.14 -0.88
CA LYS A 109 2.98 -4.18 -2.28
C LYS A 109 1.50 -4.49 -2.45
N ASP A 110 0.67 -4.22 -1.45
CA ASP A 110 -0.79 -4.20 -1.60
C ASP A 110 -1.23 -2.90 -2.27
N ASN A 111 -2.40 -2.87 -2.92
CA ASN A 111 -2.85 -1.68 -3.65
C ASN A 111 -3.61 -0.73 -2.71
N GLN A 112 -3.13 0.50 -2.59
CA GLN A 112 -3.80 1.60 -1.93
C GLN A 112 -4.40 2.55 -2.98
N ILE A 113 -5.73 2.63 -3.00
CA ILE A 113 -6.52 3.46 -3.91
C ILE A 113 -6.88 4.76 -3.18
N TRP A 114 -6.58 5.89 -3.83
CA TRP A 114 -6.83 7.22 -3.32
C TRP A 114 -7.99 7.86 -4.09
N LEU A 115 -9.10 8.10 -3.40
CA LEU A 115 -10.29 8.73 -3.96
C LEU A 115 -10.42 10.15 -3.43
N ARG A 116 -10.57 11.13 -4.33
CA ARG A 116 -10.76 12.51 -3.93
C ARG A 116 -12.08 12.65 -3.17
N ASN A 117 -12.02 13.16 -1.94
CA ASN A 117 -13.17 13.41 -1.11
C ASN A 117 -13.63 14.86 -1.29
N ASN A 118 -14.75 15.03 -2.00
CA ASN A 118 -15.36 16.34 -2.24
C ASN A 118 -16.52 16.64 -1.25
N SER A 119 -16.91 15.66 -0.43
CA SER A 119 -18.09 15.78 0.44
C SER A 119 -17.80 16.51 1.74
N GLU A 120 -16.54 16.61 2.14
CA GLU A 120 -16.14 17.22 3.40
C GLU A 120 -15.41 18.54 3.16
N LYS A 121 -15.55 19.47 4.12
CA LYS A 121 -14.80 20.72 4.09
C LYS A 121 -13.31 20.42 4.18
N ALA A 122 -12.61 20.59 3.08
CA ALA A 122 -11.16 20.43 3.03
C ALA A 122 -10.50 21.56 3.84
N PRO A 123 -9.40 21.28 4.57
CA PRO A 123 -8.58 22.33 5.17
C PRO A 123 -8.13 23.35 4.13
N LYS A 124 -7.88 24.59 4.56
CA LYS A 124 -7.45 25.68 3.67
C LYS A 124 -6.26 25.24 2.81
N ASN A 125 -6.33 25.50 1.51
CA ASN A 125 -5.31 25.14 0.52
C ASN A 125 -5.00 23.64 0.39
N CYS A 126 -5.85 22.76 0.91
CA CYS A 126 -5.71 21.32 0.77
C CYS A 126 -6.81 20.70 -0.11
N VAL A 127 -6.47 19.56 -0.71
CA VAL A 127 -7.40 18.56 -1.25
C VAL A 127 -7.32 17.34 -0.34
N VAL A 128 -8.46 16.75 -0.03
CA VAL A 128 -8.54 15.56 0.82
C VAL A 128 -8.79 14.33 -0.05
N TYR A 129 -8.06 13.25 0.24
CA TYR A 129 -8.24 11.94 -0.38
C TYR A 129 -8.59 10.91 0.68
N ASP A 130 -9.66 10.16 0.45
CA ASP A 130 -9.96 8.93 1.17
C ASP A 130 -9.07 7.80 0.62
N ARG A 131 -8.39 7.06 1.51
CA ARG A 131 -7.48 5.97 1.12
C ARG A 131 -8.05 4.62 1.51
N TYR A 132 -8.07 3.71 0.55
CA TYR A 132 -8.56 2.35 0.71
C TYR A 132 -7.46 1.38 0.31
N THR A 133 -7.18 0.37 1.11
CA THR A 133 -6.25 -0.70 0.72
C THR A 133 -7.04 -1.95 0.36
N ILE A 134 -6.72 -2.51 -0.81
CA ILE A 134 -7.19 -3.82 -1.26
C ILE A 134 -5.99 -4.77 -1.20
N LYS A 135 -6.07 -5.73 -0.29
CA LYS A 135 -5.09 -6.79 -0.14
C LYS A 135 -5.65 -8.09 -0.70
N VAL A 136 -4.89 -8.72 -1.58
CA VAL A 136 -5.15 -10.11 -1.99
C VAL A 136 -4.55 -11.03 -0.93
N ASN A 137 -5.39 -11.87 -0.33
CA ASN A 137 -5.05 -12.75 0.78
C ASN A 137 -5.55 -14.17 0.51
N PHE A 138 -5.02 -15.15 1.23
CA PHE A 138 -5.54 -16.51 1.25
C PHE A 138 -6.00 -16.83 2.66
N ASN A 139 -7.25 -17.25 2.79
CA ASN A 139 -7.81 -17.65 4.07
C ASN A 139 -7.50 -19.13 4.31
N HIS A 140 -6.52 -19.39 5.17
CA HIS A 140 -6.08 -20.76 5.48
C HIS A 140 -7.06 -21.56 6.34
N PHE A 141 -8.07 -20.92 6.96
CA PHE A 141 -9.06 -21.63 7.77
C PHE A 141 -10.14 -22.29 6.91
N ILE A 142 -10.55 -21.61 5.84
CA ILE A 142 -11.57 -22.10 4.90
C ILE A 142 -10.98 -22.51 3.54
N ASN A 143 -9.66 -22.40 3.37
CA ASN A 143 -8.92 -22.72 2.15
C ASN A 143 -9.45 -21.99 0.89
N THR A 144 -9.81 -20.72 1.04
CA THR A 144 -10.31 -19.90 -0.07
C THR A 144 -9.50 -18.61 -0.22
N PRO A 145 -9.28 -18.12 -1.44
CA PRO A 145 -8.68 -16.83 -1.65
C PRO A 145 -9.71 -15.71 -1.34
N GLU A 146 -9.23 -14.57 -0.85
CA GLU A 146 -10.07 -13.45 -0.43
C GLU A 146 -9.42 -12.09 -0.74
N LEU A 147 -10.26 -11.07 -0.94
CA LEU A 147 -9.84 -9.67 -0.91
C LEU A 147 -10.15 -9.09 0.46
N VAL A 148 -9.17 -8.48 1.11
CA VAL A 148 -9.37 -7.72 2.34
C VAL A 148 -9.42 -6.24 1.98
N LEU A 149 -10.55 -5.58 2.29
CA LEU A 149 -10.73 -4.15 2.08
C LEU A 149 -10.58 -3.40 3.40
N SER A 150 -9.66 -2.43 3.46
CA SER A 150 -9.50 -1.53 4.60
C SER A 150 -9.63 -0.07 4.20
N TYR A 151 -10.01 0.76 5.17
CA TYR A 151 -9.95 2.21 5.06
C TYR A 151 -8.81 2.73 5.95
N ASP A 152 -7.81 3.36 5.34
CA ASP A 152 -6.54 3.67 6.01
C ASP A 152 -6.49 5.07 6.64
N ARG A 153 -7.59 5.84 6.54
CA ARG A 153 -7.72 7.29 6.83
C ARG A 153 -7.38 8.19 5.64
N LYS A 154 -7.79 9.44 5.80
CA LYS A 154 -7.58 10.51 4.83
C LYS A 154 -6.11 10.86 4.67
N ALA A 155 -5.76 11.32 3.48
CA ALA A 155 -4.56 12.07 3.22
C ALA A 155 -4.92 13.48 2.76
N LYS A 156 -4.15 14.46 3.22
CA LYS A 156 -4.24 15.86 2.81
C LYS A 156 -3.13 16.11 1.77
N VAL A 157 -3.47 16.80 0.69
CA VAL A 157 -2.54 17.17 -0.38
C VAL A 157 -2.65 18.67 -0.59
N LEU A 158 -1.53 19.37 -0.70
CA LEU A 158 -1.53 20.80 -0.97
C LEU A 158 -2.02 21.08 -2.40
N LYS A 159 -2.85 22.10 -2.56
CA LYS A 159 -3.25 22.62 -3.88
C LYS A 159 -2.12 23.35 -4.59
N GLN A 160 -1.23 23.96 -3.81
CA GLN A 160 -0.02 24.59 -4.33
C GLN A 160 0.98 23.53 -4.79
N SER A 161 1.61 23.78 -5.93
CA SER A 161 2.70 22.95 -6.44
C SER A 161 3.94 23.09 -5.56
N VAL A 162 4.89 22.16 -5.69
CA VAL A 162 6.19 22.26 -5.02
C VAL A 162 6.92 23.53 -5.44
N ALA A 163 6.92 23.87 -6.73
CA ALA A 163 7.54 25.09 -7.22
C ALA A 163 6.97 26.33 -6.53
N ALA A 164 5.65 26.49 -6.52
CA ALA A 164 4.98 27.61 -5.86
C ALA A 164 5.19 27.62 -4.34
N PHE A 165 5.18 26.43 -3.71
CA PHE A 165 5.38 26.29 -2.28
C PHE A 165 6.78 26.75 -1.85
N LEU A 166 7.82 26.35 -2.59
CA LEU A 166 9.20 26.72 -2.29
C LEU A 166 9.47 28.20 -2.59
N SER A 167 8.90 28.76 -3.67
CA SER A 167 9.03 30.19 -3.98
C SER A 167 8.37 31.09 -2.94
N ASN A 168 7.21 30.70 -2.38
CA ASN A 168 6.47 31.52 -1.44
C ASN A 168 6.99 31.44 0.01
N ASN A 169 7.88 30.49 0.32
CA ASN A 169 8.35 30.26 1.68
C ASN A 169 9.88 30.17 1.72
N GLU A 170 10.55 31.32 1.66
CA GLU A 170 12.03 31.43 1.63
C GLU A 170 12.73 30.70 2.80
N ASN A 171 12.06 30.57 3.95
CA ASN A 171 12.58 29.87 5.13
C ASN A 171 12.20 28.38 5.20
N THR A 172 11.48 27.84 4.21
CA THR A 172 11.04 26.45 4.22
C THR A 172 11.94 25.58 3.38
N THR A 173 12.66 24.68 4.04
CA THR A 173 13.54 23.72 3.36
C THR A 173 12.72 22.61 2.70
N ALA A 174 13.19 22.15 1.54
CA ALA A 174 12.64 21.00 0.84
C ALA A 174 12.61 19.71 1.70
N ASP A 175 13.34 19.67 2.82
CA ASP A 175 13.35 18.60 3.82
C ASP A 175 11.96 18.29 4.41
N LEU A 176 11.03 19.25 4.40
CA LEU A 176 9.65 19.00 4.84
C LEU A 176 8.85 18.13 3.86
N LEU A 177 9.32 18.01 2.61
CA LEU A 177 8.66 17.28 1.54
C LEU A 177 9.11 15.82 1.53
N ASN A 178 8.33 14.93 2.13
CA ASN A 178 8.62 13.50 2.07
C ASN A 178 8.01 12.84 0.82
N ARG A 179 6.70 13.01 0.63
CA ARG A 179 5.93 12.35 -0.43
C ARG A 179 5.12 13.38 -1.22
N VAL A 180 4.96 13.12 -2.51
CA VAL A 180 4.31 14.03 -3.45
C VAL A 180 3.45 13.27 -4.45
N ILE A 181 2.41 13.93 -4.96
CA ILE A 181 1.68 13.50 -6.15
C ILE A 181 2.35 14.17 -7.35
N TYR A 182 2.77 13.37 -8.31
CA TYR A 182 3.33 13.84 -9.57
C TYR A 182 2.34 13.60 -10.71
N ILE A 183 2.07 14.64 -11.48
CA ILE A 183 1.20 14.61 -12.65
C ILE A 183 2.07 14.77 -13.90
N GLU A 184 2.20 13.70 -14.68
CA GLU A 184 2.91 13.65 -15.95
C GLU A 184 1.92 13.86 -17.10
N TYR A 185 2.22 14.80 -18.00
CA TYR A 185 1.47 15.02 -19.25
C TYR A 185 2.32 14.51 -20.41
N PHE A 186 1.76 13.63 -21.25
CA PHE A 186 2.48 13.06 -22.40
C PHE A 186 2.21 13.77 -23.72
N ASP A 187 1.17 14.61 -23.77
CA ASP A 187 0.87 15.42 -24.94
C ASP A 187 0.76 16.90 -24.56
N GLU A 188 1.06 17.77 -25.51
CA GLU A 188 0.86 19.23 -25.39
C GLU A 188 -0.58 19.59 -25.04
N ASN A 189 -1.54 18.80 -25.52
CA ASN A 189 -2.97 18.96 -25.27
C ASN A 189 -3.41 18.52 -23.86
N LYS A 190 -2.49 18.03 -23.01
CA LYS A 190 -2.75 17.57 -21.63
C LYS A 190 -3.85 16.51 -21.48
N LYS A 191 -4.12 15.73 -22.53
CA LYS A 191 -5.14 14.66 -22.53
C LYS A 191 -4.61 13.37 -21.92
N ASN A 192 -3.41 12.95 -22.31
CA ASN A 192 -2.76 11.79 -21.71
C ASN A 192 -2.05 12.20 -20.41
N VAL A 193 -2.68 11.88 -19.28
CA VAL A 193 -2.20 12.20 -17.95
C VAL A 193 -1.89 10.93 -17.18
N LYS A 194 -0.74 10.91 -16.51
CA LYS A 194 -0.42 9.88 -15.51
C LYS A 194 -0.20 10.53 -14.16
N ARG A 195 -0.96 10.06 -13.18
CA ARG A 195 -0.85 10.48 -11.79
C ARG A 195 -0.15 9.40 -11.01
N SER A 196 0.90 9.77 -10.29
CA SER A 196 1.65 8.83 -9.47
C SER A 196 1.98 9.43 -8.11
N ILE A 197 2.10 8.58 -7.11
CA ILE A 197 2.62 8.98 -5.81
C ILE A 197 4.05 8.48 -5.72
N THR A 198 4.96 9.36 -5.30
CA THR A 198 6.38 9.04 -5.16
C THR A 198 7.00 9.83 -4.00
N LYS A 199 8.18 9.40 -3.57
CA LYS A 199 9.01 10.22 -2.68
C LYS A 199 9.53 11.43 -3.44
N TYR A 200 9.65 12.55 -2.74
CA TYR A 200 10.20 13.77 -3.31
C TYR A 200 11.67 13.59 -3.73
N SER A 201 12.48 12.95 -2.87
CA SER A 201 13.88 12.62 -3.17
C SER A 201 14.05 11.90 -4.50
N ASN A 202 13.18 10.92 -4.78
CA ASN A 202 13.23 10.12 -6.00
C ASN A 202 12.84 10.92 -7.26
N LEU A 203 12.14 12.06 -7.11
CA LEU A 203 11.90 12.98 -8.23
C LEU A 203 13.09 13.89 -8.47
N CYS A 204 13.79 14.31 -7.42
CA CYS A 204 15.00 15.13 -7.55
C CYS A 204 16.13 14.41 -8.31
N GLU A 205 16.15 13.08 -8.25
CA GLU A 205 17.08 12.24 -9.02
C GLU A 205 16.71 12.10 -10.51
N ARG A 206 15.50 12.54 -10.92
CA ARG A 206 15.05 12.43 -12.31
C ARG A 206 15.34 13.71 -13.08
N ASN A 207 15.72 13.54 -14.34
CA ASN A 207 15.83 14.64 -15.29
C ASN A 207 14.44 15.08 -15.78
N ASN A 208 14.29 16.36 -16.13
CA ASN A 208 13.10 16.94 -16.77
C ASN A 208 11.79 16.81 -15.98
N VAL A 209 11.83 16.96 -14.65
CA VAL A 209 10.63 17.03 -13.82
C VAL A 209 10.07 18.45 -13.79
N ASP A 210 8.81 18.62 -14.20
CA ASP A 210 8.09 19.89 -14.02
C ASP A 210 7.50 19.96 -12.60
N TYR A 211 8.19 20.68 -11.71
CA TYR A 211 7.77 20.89 -10.32
C TYR A 211 6.49 21.73 -10.16
N ASN A 212 5.97 22.35 -11.23
CA ASN A 212 4.64 22.95 -11.21
C ASN A 212 3.52 21.91 -11.19
N ASN A 213 3.81 20.68 -11.64
CA ASN A 213 2.87 19.55 -11.65
C ASN A 213 3.16 18.54 -10.53
N VAL A 214 3.91 18.96 -9.51
CA VAL A 214 4.22 18.16 -8.32
C VAL A 214 3.52 18.78 -7.12
N PHE A 215 2.72 18.00 -6.38
CA PHE A 215 1.91 18.48 -5.27
C PHE A 215 2.27 17.75 -3.97
N PRO A 216 2.67 18.47 -2.90
CA PRO A 216 3.03 17.85 -1.63
C PRO A 216 1.89 17.11 -0.95
N ILE A 217 2.17 15.90 -0.47
CA ILE A 217 1.32 15.20 0.48
C ILE A 217 1.68 15.69 1.89
N VAL A 218 0.69 16.19 2.61
CA VAL A 218 0.87 16.77 3.94
C VAL A 218 1.15 15.66 4.95
N GLY A 219 2.43 15.49 5.27
CA GLY A 219 2.89 14.67 6.41
C GLY A 219 2.90 15.46 7.71
N ARG A 220 3.28 14.81 8.82
CA ARG A 220 3.28 15.41 10.16
C ARG A 220 4.12 16.69 10.26
N GLN A 221 5.34 16.69 9.71
CA GLN A 221 6.24 17.84 9.77
C GLN A 221 5.70 19.03 8.96
N LEU A 222 5.16 18.76 7.77
CA LEU A 222 4.55 19.77 6.90
C LEU A 222 3.23 20.29 7.47
N ALA A 223 2.46 19.45 8.18
CA ALA A 223 1.25 19.88 8.87
C ALA A 223 1.60 20.88 10.00
N ALA A 224 2.60 20.55 10.82
CA ALA A 224 3.03 21.40 11.93
C ALA A 224 3.58 22.76 11.44
N SER A 225 4.38 22.77 10.37
CA SER A 225 4.91 24.02 9.80
C SER A 225 3.81 24.93 9.25
N LEU A 226 2.77 24.34 8.68
CA LEU A 226 1.62 25.05 8.13
C LEU A 226 0.52 25.33 9.16
N ARG A 227 0.71 24.91 10.43
CA ARG A 227 -0.31 24.97 11.49
C ARG A 227 -1.63 24.32 11.05
N LEU A 228 -1.53 23.24 10.29
CA LEU A 228 -2.64 22.39 9.85
C LEU A 228 -2.90 21.22 10.82
N ASP A 229 -2.31 21.31 12.03
CA ASP A 229 -2.43 20.29 13.07
C ASP A 229 -3.89 19.93 13.27
N ASP A 230 -4.13 18.63 13.30
CA ASP A 230 -5.45 18.07 13.18
C ASP A 230 -6.37 18.59 14.29
N GLU A 231 -7.53 19.15 13.90
CA GLU A 231 -8.74 19.07 14.73
C GLU A 231 -9.14 17.58 14.86
N GLU A 232 -8.29 16.75 15.49
CA GLU A 232 -8.73 15.46 16.00
C GLU A 232 -9.64 15.75 17.20
N ASP A 233 -10.93 15.49 16.99
CA ASP A 233 -12.00 15.39 17.98
C ASP A 233 -11.59 15.82 19.39
N THR A 234 -11.74 17.12 19.70
CA THR A 234 -11.55 17.71 21.04
C THR A 234 -12.45 17.08 22.12
N ASN A 235 -13.32 16.14 21.75
CA ASN A 235 -14.12 15.32 22.66
C ASN A 235 -13.35 14.07 23.12
N ILE A 236 -12.35 14.29 23.98
CA ILE A 236 -11.57 13.26 24.68
C ILE A 236 -12.48 12.30 25.50
N PHE A 237 -13.73 12.72 25.80
CA PHE A 237 -14.64 12.03 26.72
C PHE A 237 -15.63 11.06 26.07
N GLN A 238 -15.67 10.90 24.75
CA GLN A 238 -16.51 9.89 24.11
C GLN A 238 -15.72 9.15 23.02
N LYS A 239 -14.95 8.12 23.41
CA LYS A 239 -14.38 7.13 22.47
C LYS A 239 -15.53 6.33 21.82
N LYS A 240 -16.26 6.94 20.88
CA LYS A 240 -17.22 6.24 20.03
C LYS A 240 -16.44 5.20 19.20
N ASN A 241 -17.07 4.06 18.95
CA ASN A 241 -16.47 2.99 18.14
C ASN A 241 -16.08 3.55 16.76
N ARG A 242 -14.77 3.66 16.49
CA ARG A 242 -14.24 4.20 15.23
C ARG A 242 -14.67 3.39 13.99
N TYR A 243 -15.01 2.12 14.18
CA TYR A 243 -15.40 1.22 13.10
C TYR A 243 -16.71 1.64 12.43
N THR A 244 -17.65 2.25 13.15
CA THR A 244 -18.92 2.72 12.56
C THR A 244 -18.70 3.76 11.47
N LYS A 245 -17.69 4.63 11.65
CA LYS A 245 -17.27 5.63 10.65
C LYS A 245 -16.64 4.98 9.43
N TYR A 246 -15.85 3.92 9.62
CA TYR A 246 -15.14 3.25 8.54
C TYR A 246 -16.06 2.33 7.74
N TYR A 247 -17.02 1.68 8.41
CA TYR A 247 -17.99 0.80 7.77
C TYR A 247 -18.72 1.50 6.62
N GLY A 248 -19.28 2.70 6.84
CA GLY A 248 -19.96 3.45 5.77
C GLY A 248 -19.06 3.76 4.57
N LYS A 249 -17.78 4.07 4.80
CA LYS A 249 -16.79 4.32 3.73
C LYS A 249 -16.46 3.02 2.96
N ILE A 250 -16.25 1.92 3.68
CA ILE A 250 -15.93 0.61 3.13
C ILE A 250 -17.10 0.07 2.30
N SER A 251 -18.32 0.11 2.84
CA SER A 251 -19.53 -0.34 2.15
C SER A 251 -19.80 0.48 0.90
N ARG A 252 -19.60 1.81 0.96
CA ARG A 252 -19.71 2.67 -0.22
C ARG A 252 -18.67 2.33 -1.28
N PHE A 253 -17.40 2.16 -0.89
CA PHE A 253 -16.35 1.78 -1.82
C PHE A 253 -16.64 0.44 -2.49
N TYR A 254 -17.11 -0.54 -1.72
CA TYR A 254 -17.55 -1.83 -2.24
C TYR A 254 -18.64 -1.65 -3.30
N ASN A 255 -19.73 -0.96 -2.98
CA ASN A 255 -20.84 -0.76 -3.92
C ASN A 255 -20.46 0.04 -5.18
N ASP A 256 -19.61 1.06 -5.02
CA ASP A 256 -19.23 1.95 -6.11
C ASP A 256 -18.22 1.31 -7.07
N TYR A 257 -17.33 0.44 -6.58
CA TYR A 257 -16.18 -0.04 -7.36
C TYR A 257 -16.01 -1.55 -7.46
N LEU A 258 -16.34 -2.30 -6.41
CA LEU A 258 -16.11 -3.75 -6.34
C LEU A 258 -17.36 -4.54 -6.69
N ASN A 259 -18.54 -4.06 -6.30
CA ASN A 259 -19.84 -4.66 -6.62
C ASN A 259 -20.30 -4.33 -8.05
N LYS A 260 -19.39 -4.48 -9.00
CA LYS A 260 -19.63 -4.23 -10.43
C LYS A 260 -19.18 -5.43 -11.24
N ASP A 261 -19.86 -5.68 -12.36
CA ASP A 261 -19.56 -6.81 -13.24
C ASP A 261 -18.18 -6.69 -13.88
N ASP A 262 -17.76 -5.46 -14.21
CA ASP A 262 -16.45 -5.20 -14.78
C ASP A 262 -15.29 -5.49 -13.80
N PHE A 263 -15.48 -5.21 -12.51
CA PHE A 263 -14.54 -5.65 -11.48
C PHE A 263 -14.56 -7.17 -11.31
N ARG A 264 -15.75 -7.81 -11.33
CA ARG A 264 -15.89 -9.27 -11.24
C ARG A 264 -15.18 -10.03 -12.36
N ARG A 265 -15.13 -9.46 -13.56
CA ARG A 265 -14.32 -10.00 -14.68
C ARG A 265 -12.82 -9.99 -14.38
N THR A 266 -12.37 -9.08 -13.52
CA THR A 266 -10.96 -8.98 -13.10
C THR A 266 -10.67 -9.91 -11.93
N VAL A 267 -11.51 -9.88 -10.89
CA VAL A 267 -11.45 -10.76 -9.73
C VAL A 267 -12.87 -11.28 -9.44
N PRO A 268 -13.15 -12.58 -9.61
CA PRO A 268 -14.50 -13.14 -9.50
C PRO A 268 -14.94 -13.28 -8.03
N ILE A 269 -15.16 -12.13 -7.39
CA ILE A 269 -15.63 -12.04 -6.00
C ILE A 269 -17.06 -12.56 -5.87
N ALA A 270 -17.36 -13.12 -4.70
CA ALA A 270 -18.69 -13.63 -4.36
C ALA A 270 -19.78 -12.56 -4.48
N ILE A 271 -20.98 -13.01 -4.87
CA ILE A 271 -22.17 -12.14 -5.02
C ILE A 271 -22.71 -11.73 -3.65
N ASP A 272 -22.58 -12.60 -2.65
CA ASP A 272 -23.07 -12.41 -1.28
C ASP A 272 -22.36 -11.26 -0.52
N GLY A 273 -21.31 -10.71 -1.13
CA GLY A 273 -20.55 -9.60 -0.59
C GLY A 273 -19.57 -10.04 0.47
N PHE A 274 -19.56 -9.32 1.58
CA PHE A 274 -18.58 -9.50 2.63
C PHE A 274 -18.88 -10.68 3.54
N SER A 275 -17.83 -11.35 3.99
CA SER A 275 -17.92 -12.51 4.88
C SER A 275 -18.37 -12.11 6.29
N PHE A 276 -19.01 -13.05 6.97
CA PHE A 276 -19.37 -12.93 8.39
C PHE A 276 -18.42 -13.73 9.27
N ALA A 277 -18.20 -13.26 10.49
CA ALA A 277 -17.40 -13.99 11.45
C ALA A 277 -18.14 -15.28 11.87
N ASN A 278 -17.44 -16.41 11.84
CA ASN A 278 -18.00 -17.65 12.36
C ASN A 278 -18.23 -17.48 13.88
N PRO A 279 -19.43 -17.75 14.43
CA PRO A 279 -19.70 -17.65 15.86
C PRO A 279 -18.70 -18.39 16.75
N MET A 280 -18.11 -19.49 16.27
CA MET A 280 -17.09 -20.27 16.98
C MET A 280 -15.73 -19.56 17.08
N GLN A 281 -15.46 -18.56 16.24
CA GLN A 281 -14.22 -17.78 16.23
C GLN A 281 -14.33 -16.51 17.10
N VAL A 282 -15.50 -16.22 17.65
CA VAL A 282 -15.76 -15.03 18.46
C VAL A 282 -15.52 -15.36 19.93
N GLY A 283 -14.33 -15.01 20.43
CA GLY A 283 -14.04 -15.09 21.86
C GLY A 283 -14.92 -14.13 22.67
N LYS A 284 -15.59 -14.64 23.71
CA LYS A 284 -16.32 -13.81 24.69
C LYS A 284 -15.46 -13.60 25.92
N THR A 285 -15.29 -12.36 26.35
CA THR A 285 -14.66 -12.05 27.63
C THR A 285 -15.73 -11.88 28.70
N THR A 286 -15.55 -12.52 29.86
CA THR A 286 -16.35 -12.27 31.07
C THR A 286 -15.63 -11.25 31.97
N PRO A 287 -16.35 -10.47 32.81
CA PRO A 287 -15.75 -9.48 33.69
C PRO A 287 -14.70 -10.05 34.67
N GLN A 288 -14.74 -11.36 34.96
CA GLN A 288 -13.81 -12.03 35.87
C GLN A 288 -12.46 -12.39 35.24
N ASN A 289 -12.34 -12.42 33.91
CA ASN A 289 -11.12 -12.82 33.19
C ASN A 289 -10.30 -11.64 32.67
N ILE A 290 -10.41 -10.48 33.31
CA ILE A 290 -9.61 -9.31 33.00
C ILE A 290 -8.21 -9.50 33.63
N PRO A 291 -7.12 -9.60 32.86
CA PRO A 291 -5.78 -9.75 33.43
C PRO A 291 -5.43 -8.52 34.27
N THR A 292 -5.04 -8.73 35.53
CA THR A 292 -4.65 -7.65 36.47
C THR A 292 -3.22 -7.13 36.27
N THR A 293 -2.45 -7.74 35.36
CA THR A 293 -1.14 -7.26 34.95
C THR A 293 -1.18 -6.70 33.52
N PRO A 294 -0.61 -5.50 33.27
CA PRO A 294 -0.55 -4.95 31.93
C PRO A 294 0.46 -5.76 31.12
N THR A 295 -0.02 -6.72 30.33
CA THR A 295 0.75 -7.22 29.20
C THR A 295 1.04 -6.03 28.29
N THR A 296 2.30 -5.83 27.95
CA THR A 296 2.84 -4.69 27.21
C THR A 296 2.38 -4.70 25.74
N PHE A 297 1.06 -4.60 25.52
CA PHE A 297 0.47 -4.06 24.30
C PHE A 297 0.14 -2.60 24.62
N GLY A 298 0.75 -1.69 23.86
CA GLY A 298 0.86 -0.26 24.18
C GLY A 298 -0.36 0.34 24.89
N HIS A 299 -0.11 0.93 26.07
CA HIS A 299 -1.00 1.75 26.89
C HIS A 299 -2.48 1.73 26.51
N ILE A 300 -3.17 0.66 26.94
CA ILE A 300 -4.62 0.62 27.05
C ILE A 300 -4.97 0.80 28.53
N SER A 301 -5.86 1.74 28.84
CA SER A 301 -6.22 2.11 30.21
C SER A 301 -7.29 1.17 30.79
N LYS A 302 -7.34 1.02 32.12
CA LYS A 302 -8.24 0.08 32.84
C LYS A 302 -9.74 0.25 32.51
N THR A 303 -10.18 1.42 32.04
CA THR A 303 -11.56 1.68 31.61
C THR A 303 -11.90 1.13 30.23
N ASP A 304 -10.91 0.74 29.42
CA ASP A 304 -11.15 0.19 28.08
C ASP A 304 -11.79 -1.22 28.15
N ILE A 305 -11.61 -1.97 29.24
CA ILE A 305 -11.94 -3.40 29.30
C ILE A 305 -13.45 -3.70 29.44
N ASN A 306 -14.21 -2.82 30.10
CA ASN A 306 -15.68 -2.97 30.18
C ASN A 306 -16.39 -2.63 28.85
N THR A 307 -15.70 -1.98 27.91
CA THR A 307 -16.24 -1.66 26.57
C THR A 307 -15.74 -2.66 25.51
N PHE A 308 -14.69 -3.43 25.81
CA PHE A 308 -14.14 -4.50 24.94
C PHE A 308 -15.08 -5.69 24.75
N SER A 309 -16.16 -5.81 25.55
CA SER A 309 -17.22 -6.81 25.39
C SER A 309 -17.99 -6.71 24.06
N LYS A 310 -17.77 -5.67 23.22
CA LYS A 310 -18.66 -5.37 22.10
C LYS A 310 -18.09 -5.42 20.69
N VAL A 311 -16.78 -5.48 20.46
CA VAL A 311 -16.22 -5.78 19.11
C VAL A 311 -14.77 -6.25 19.27
N LEU A 312 -14.51 -7.54 19.03
CA LEU A 312 -13.16 -8.06 18.87
C LEU A 312 -12.84 -8.12 17.37
N CYS A 313 -11.75 -7.46 16.95
CA CYS A 313 -11.24 -7.53 15.58
C CYS A 313 -9.99 -8.43 15.61
N ILE A 314 -10.03 -9.55 14.88
CA ILE A 314 -8.86 -10.40 14.69
C ILE A 314 -8.02 -9.78 13.58
N ILE A 315 -6.88 -9.19 13.94
CA ILE A 315 -5.80 -8.90 12.99
C ILE A 315 -4.94 -10.17 12.94
N PRO A 316 -4.87 -10.90 11.80
CA PRO A 316 -3.95 -12.02 11.71
C PRO A 316 -2.52 -11.47 11.65
N THR A 317 -1.85 -11.51 12.80
CA THR A 317 -0.45 -11.16 12.95
C THR A 317 0.35 -12.46 12.80
N TYR A 318 0.98 -12.65 11.65
CA TYR A 318 2.00 -13.68 11.49
C TYR A 318 3.38 -13.02 11.59
N LEU A 319 4.14 -13.33 12.65
CA LEU A 319 5.59 -13.15 12.64
C LEU A 319 6.30 -14.12 13.64
N TYR A 320 6.88 -15.16 13.03
CA TYR A 320 8.11 -15.92 13.37
C TYR A 320 8.28 -16.72 14.67
N LEU A 321 8.51 -18.02 14.44
CA LEU A 321 9.27 -18.94 15.26
C LEU A 321 10.78 -18.61 15.23
N TRP A 322 11.37 -18.53 16.43
CA TRP A 322 12.71 -18.96 16.88
C TRP A 322 13.98 -18.61 16.08
N LEU A 323 14.92 -17.91 16.74
CA LEU A 323 16.36 -18.23 16.78
C LEU A 323 16.98 -17.68 18.11
N PRO A 324 18.05 -18.28 18.66
CA PRO A 324 18.47 -18.16 20.06
C PRO A 324 19.16 -16.83 20.40
N LYS A 325 19.03 -16.47 21.68
CA LYS A 325 19.89 -15.50 22.38
C LYS A 325 21.28 -16.11 22.43
N ASP A 326 22.22 -15.64 21.60
CA ASP A 326 23.67 -15.60 21.85
C ASP A 326 24.39 -15.13 20.58
N LEU A 327 24.38 -13.82 20.34
CA LEU A 327 25.35 -13.10 19.49
C LEU A 327 25.07 -11.59 19.62
N VAL A 328 25.30 -11.07 20.83
CA VAL A 328 25.40 -9.64 21.10
C VAL A 328 26.81 -9.37 21.59
N SER A 329 27.75 -9.22 20.65
CA SER A 329 28.97 -8.45 20.88
C SER A 329 29.61 -8.14 19.52
N HIS A 330 29.79 -6.84 19.27
CA HIS A 330 30.47 -6.20 18.14
C HIS A 330 29.57 -5.75 16.99
N PHE A 331 29.03 -4.53 17.09
CA PHE A 331 29.15 -3.50 16.04
C PHE A 331 28.90 -2.10 16.65
N PRO A 332 29.60 -1.02 16.19
CA PRO A 332 29.60 0.29 16.84
C PRO A 332 28.38 1.15 16.48
N THR A 333 27.95 1.98 17.42
CA THR A 333 26.80 2.90 17.29
C THR A 333 27.00 4.05 16.31
N ARG A 334 25.89 4.44 15.68
CA ARG A 334 25.64 5.38 14.57
C ARG A 334 25.99 6.87 14.79
N LYS A 335 26.91 7.21 15.71
CA LYS A 335 27.25 8.62 16.06
C LYS A 335 28.60 9.12 15.52
N THR A 336 29.29 8.36 14.66
CA THR A 336 30.66 8.70 14.22
C THR A 336 30.85 8.77 12.71
N LEU A 337 29.84 9.24 11.96
CA LEU A 337 29.99 9.38 10.49
C LEU A 337 29.60 10.76 9.90
N CYS A 338 29.32 11.78 10.72
CA CYS A 338 28.96 13.12 10.23
C CYS A 338 29.88 14.25 10.77
N ARG A 339 31.19 13.98 10.91
CA ARG A 339 32.17 15.01 11.33
C ARG A 339 33.35 15.23 10.38
N LYS A 340 33.34 14.63 9.18
CA LYS A 340 34.32 14.92 8.12
C LYS A 340 33.57 15.39 6.88
N LEU A 341 33.31 16.69 6.80
CA LEU A 341 33.07 17.48 5.57
C LEU A 341 32.78 18.94 6.00
N LYS A 342 33.79 19.57 6.61
CA LYS A 342 33.86 21.04 6.78
C LYS A 342 35.34 21.41 6.83
N GLN A 343 35.95 21.68 5.67
CA GLN A 343 37.07 22.61 5.56
C GLN A 343 36.91 23.41 4.25
N PRO A 344 37.16 24.73 4.26
CA PRO A 344 36.95 25.62 3.12
C PRO A 344 38.13 25.58 2.14
N LEU A 345 37.81 25.75 0.85
CA LEU A 345 38.78 26.04 -0.21
C LEU A 345 39.50 27.36 0.11
N LYS A 346 40.81 27.28 0.35
CA LYS A 346 41.71 28.43 0.28
C LYS A 346 42.16 28.61 -1.16
N THR A 347 41.88 29.79 -1.71
CA THR A 347 42.56 30.39 -2.85
C THR A 347 44.00 30.71 -2.47
N ASP A 348 44.97 30.37 -3.32
CA ASP A 348 46.24 31.08 -3.39
C ASP A 348 46.70 31.22 -4.84
N HIS A 349 46.86 32.47 -5.25
CA HIS A 349 47.60 32.91 -6.41
C HIS A 349 49.10 32.88 -6.08
N THR A 350 49.96 32.24 -6.89
CA THR A 350 51.29 32.82 -7.24
C THR A 350 51.92 32.16 -8.49
N THR A 351 51.92 32.93 -9.58
CA THR A 351 52.98 33.28 -10.55
C THR A 351 54.37 32.57 -10.57
N ARG A 352 54.89 32.44 -11.81
CA ARG A 352 56.27 32.18 -12.33
C ARG A 352 56.73 30.72 -12.37
N MET A 353 57.32 30.20 -13.43
CA MET A 353 58.09 30.77 -14.56
C MET A 353 57.66 30.19 -15.91
#